data_AF-A0A7Y7H2L7-F1
#
_entry.id   AF-A0A7Y7H2L7-F1
#
_cell.length_a   1.000
_cell.length_b   1.000
_cell.length_c   1.000
_cell.angle_alpha   90.00
_cell.angle_beta   90.00
_cell.angle_gamma   90.00
#
_symmetry.space_group_name_H-M   'P 1'
#
loop_
_entity.id
_entity.type
_entity.pdbx_description
1 polymer ?
#
loop_
_entity_poly.entity_id
_entity_poly.type
_entity_poly.pdbx_seq_one_letter_code
_entity_poly.pdbx_strand_id
1 'polypeptide(L)'
;MITEKLELPGLINKQWLAEWDNVHFGGVNREKPQPHFYIFTIKSNVLKRLSKVYPRKAEKGRKDDSGIQRRHDPDRSADIKKYVHGGFPWSELSKSQKLNPDNDNLKMPGWLPTAIIANILAPNTQRGEHTLTDNDAVIIKNNVNSTCTITLPQNVLETSWDPTVAPIEIIDGQHRLWAFEKDEALDGDFEFPVIAFYNLDIAWQAYLFYTINIKPKKINASLAFDLYPILRVQQWLEASSEGNQVYKETRAQELTEVLWSNPKSPWYDKINMLGESNSGLVTQAAFIRSLIATFIKGLSNKGLGGLYGSIISTVNDNWVLPWNRPQQAAFLIYIWESITSELKNSEIAWAENLRQISSNSDQTNDEAFISRFSLLSTDQGVRGILHIYNDLCYRQASELGLFDIRWEDELKEDYIDTKDVNKALSLLNTGKIKNFINKLSKEVIKFNWSTSATPNLQEAEKQNQMLFKGSGGYKELRRQLLVLLQNSSESEISTAATEVFQILQY
;
A
#
# COMPACT_ATOMS: atom_id res chain seq x y z
N MET A 1 50.46 -0.95 5.59
CA MET A 1 49.95 -2.24 5.05
C MET A 1 48.99 -1.88 3.95
N ILE A 2 49.25 -2.35 2.72
CA ILE A 2 48.33 -2.18 1.59
C ILE A 2 47.21 -3.19 1.83
N THR A 3 46.06 -2.72 2.32
CA THR A 3 44.85 -3.54 2.40
C THR A 3 44.40 -3.81 0.97
N GLU A 4 44.57 -5.05 0.49
CA GLU A 4 44.07 -5.48 -0.81
C GLU A 4 42.56 -5.20 -0.89
N LYS A 5 42.12 -4.57 -1.99
CA LYS A 5 40.70 -4.42 -2.26
C LYS A 5 40.10 -5.81 -2.50
N LEU A 6 38.96 -6.09 -1.87
CA LEU A 6 38.23 -7.34 -2.09
C LEU A 6 37.61 -7.31 -3.49
N GLU A 7 38.13 -8.16 -4.37
CA GLU A 7 37.67 -8.29 -5.75
C GLU A 7 36.94 -9.63 -5.95
N LEU A 8 35.77 -9.58 -6.57
CA LEU A 8 34.98 -10.75 -6.92
C LEU A 8 34.95 -10.90 -8.45
N PRO A 9 35.18 -12.10 -8.98
CA PRO A 9 34.98 -12.36 -10.41
C PRO A 9 33.48 -12.39 -10.73
N GLY A 10 33.11 -11.91 -11.91
CA GLY A 10 31.75 -11.95 -12.39
C GLY A 10 31.63 -12.10 -13.90
N LEU A 11 30.39 -12.30 -14.33
CA LEU A 11 30.00 -12.43 -15.73
C LEU A 11 29.02 -11.33 -16.10
N ILE A 12 29.09 -10.90 -17.36
CA ILE A 12 28.17 -9.96 -17.98
C ILE A 12 27.18 -10.77 -18.80
N ASN A 13 25.90 -10.75 -18.42
CA ASN A 13 24.83 -11.45 -19.14
C ASN A 13 24.01 -10.46 -19.97
N LYS A 14 23.98 -10.67 -21.28
CA LYS A 14 23.23 -9.83 -22.23
C LYS A 14 21.85 -10.45 -22.46
N GLN A 15 20.79 -9.76 -22.05
CA GLN A 15 19.39 -10.16 -22.29
C GLN A 15 18.59 -9.01 -22.90
N TRP A 16 19.22 -8.21 -23.77
CA TRP A 16 18.58 -7.11 -24.47
C TRP A 16 18.33 -7.48 -25.93
N LEU A 17 17.05 -7.58 -26.30
CA LEU A 17 16.61 -7.68 -27.69
C LEU A 17 16.47 -6.29 -28.30
N ALA A 18 16.73 -6.17 -29.61
CA ALA A 18 16.65 -4.90 -30.33
C ALA A 18 15.25 -4.26 -30.27
N GLU A 19 14.19 -5.05 -30.12
CA GLU A 19 12.81 -4.54 -29.98
C GLU A 19 12.62 -3.69 -28.71
N TRP A 20 13.44 -3.89 -27.68
CA TRP A 20 13.37 -3.10 -26.45
C TRP A 20 13.84 -1.67 -26.63
N ASP A 21 14.58 -1.36 -27.70
CA ASP A 21 14.95 0.02 -28.03
C ASP A 21 13.75 0.86 -28.50
N ASN A 22 12.63 0.22 -28.86
CA ASN A 22 11.38 0.91 -29.21
C ASN A 22 10.52 1.28 -27.98
N VAL A 23 10.91 0.83 -26.78
CA VAL A 23 10.19 1.18 -25.54
C VAL A 23 10.45 2.64 -25.22
N HIS A 24 9.42 3.38 -24.81
CA HIS A 24 9.57 4.76 -24.38
C HIS A 24 10.19 4.81 -22.97
N PHE A 25 11.44 5.26 -22.90
CA PHE A 25 12.18 5.55 -21.67
C PHE A 25 12.16 7.07 -21.43
N GLY A 26 11.94 7.52 -20.20
CA GLY A 26 11.81 8.96 -19.86
C GLY A 26 10.55 9.37 -19.10
N GLY A 27 9.73 8.42 -18.66
CA GLY A 27 8.67 8.68 -17.67
C GLY A 27 9.22 8.83 -16.25
N VAL A 28 8.35 9.20 -15.30
CA VAL A 28 8.71 9.30 -13.87
C VAL A 28 9.30 7.96 -13.39
N ASN A 29 10.55 8.01 -12.91
CA ASN A 29 11.30 6.84 -12.45
C ASN A 29 11.42 5.70 -13.49
N ARG A 30 11.53 6.04 -14.79
CA ARG A 30 11.64 5.08 -15.89
C ARG A 30 12.80 5.41 -16.84
N GLU A 31 13.98 5.67 -16.28
CA GLU A 31 15.21 5.82 -17.06
C GLU A 31 15.54 4.54 -17.86
N LYS A 32 16.28 4.66 -18.97
CA LYS A 32 16.66 3.49 -19.77
C LYS A 32 17.68 2.63 -19.01
N PRO A 33 17.38 1.36 -18.69
CA PRO A 33 18.32 0.49 -17.99
C PRO A 33 19.45 0.04 -18.91
N GLN A 34 20.53 -0.49 -18.32
CA GLN A 34 21.62 -1.13 -19.07
C GLN A 34 21.10 -2.37 -19.84
N PRO A 35 21.64 -2.67 -21.03
CA PRO A 35 21.23 -3.82 -21.86
C PRO A 35 21.78 -5.17 -21.35
N HIS A 36 22.32 -5.20 -20.14
CA HIS A 36 22.91 -6.36 -19.50
C HIS A 36 22.78 -6.27 -17.99
N PHE A 37 23.00 -7.40 -17.32
CA PHE A 37 23.16 -7.48 -15.88
C PHE A 37 24.38 -8.34 -15.54
N TYR A 38 24.76 -8.33 -14.28
CA TYR A 38 25.95 -9.01 -13.78
C TYR A 38 25.59 -10.27 -12.99
N ILE A 39 26.44 -11.29 -13.06
CA ILE A 39 26.31 -12.53 -12.30
C ILE A 39 27.62 -12.75 -11.53
N PHE A 40 27.55 -12.94 -10.22
CA PHE A 40 28.71 -13.25 -9.38
C PHE A 40 28.28 -14.01 -8.11
N THR A 41 29.24 -14.56 -7.36
CA THR A 41 28.99 -15.10 -6.02
C THR A 41 29.58 -14.20 -4.94
N ILE A 42 28.95 -14.17 -3.78
CA ILE A 42 29.41 -13.36 -2.64
C ILE A 42 29.02 -14.04 -1.34
N LYS A 43 29.89 -13.94 -0.33
CA LYS A 43 29.60 -14.43 1.02
C LYS A 43 28.36 -13.75 1.59
N SER A 44 27.49 -14.54 2.21
CA SER A 44 26.19 -14.09 2.77
C SER A 44 26.32 -12.91 3.74
N ASN A 45 27.28 -12.97 4.65
CA ASN A 45 27.56 -11.89 5.62
C ASN A 45 28.03 -10.59 4.95
N VAL A 46 28.86 -10.67 3.91
CA VAL A 46 29.34 -9.50 3.15
C VAL A 46 28.19 -8.87 2.37
N LEU A 47 27.36 -9.67 1.71
CA LEU A 47 26.17 -9.17 1.02
C LEU A 47 25.20 -8.47 1.98
N LYS A 48 24.97 -9.05 3.17
CA LYS A 48 24.10 -8.44 4.19
C LYS A 48 24.61 -7.08 4.65
N ARG A 49 25.94 -6.92 4.79
CA ARG A 49 26.57 -5.63 5.10
C ARG A 49 26.36 -4.62 3.98
N LEU A 50 26.64 -5.01 2.74
CA LEU A 50 26.53 -4.15 1.55
C LEU A 50 25.11 -3.66 1.28
N SER A 51 24.08 -4.42 1.72
CA SER A 51 22.70 -4.09 1.45
C SER A 51 21.91 -3.48 2.61
N LYS A 52 22.52 -3.36 3.80
CA LYS A 52 21.87 -2.88 5.04
C LYS A 52 20.50 -3.53 5.33
N VAL A 53 20.38 -4.82 5.08
CA VAL A 53 19.14 -5.58 5.30
C VAL A 53 19.03 -5.91 6.80
N TYR A 54 18.62 -4.92 7.61
CA TYR A 54 18.50 -4.99 9.07
C TYR A 54 17.04 -4.91 9.54
N PRO A 55 16.68 -5.56 10.67
CA PRO A 55 15.49 -5.19 11.42
C PRO A 55 15.66 -3.74 11.90
N ARG A 56 14.68 -2.87 11.64
CA ARG A 56 14.80 -1.43 11.90
C ARG A 56 15.06 -1.16 13.39
N LYS A 57 16.00 -0.27 13.70
CA LYS A 57 16.05 0.44 14.99
C LYS A 57 15.22 1.71 14.88
N ALA A 58 14.33 1.94 15.85
CA ALA A 58 13.23 2.91 15.84
C ALA A 58 13.61 4.42 15.75
N GLU A 59 14.86 4.77 15.45
CA GLU A 59 15.37 6.15 15.63
C GLU A 59 15.68 6.92 14.34
N LYS A 60 15.54 6.35 13.12
CA LYS A 60 15.77 7.09 11.86
C LYS A 60 14.55 7.08 10.92
N GLY A 61 14.16 8.27 10.47
CA GLY A 61 12.93 8.53 9.72
C GLY A 61 12.99 8.15 8.23
N ARG A 62 11.80 7.93 7.65
CA ARG A 62 11.54 7.47 6.26
C ARG A 62 11.92 8.41 5.11
N LYS A 63 12.56 9.56 5.34
CA LYS A 63 12.94 10.44 4.21
C LYS A 63 14.06 9.83 3.36
N ASP A 64 14.81 8.88 3.90
CA ASP A 64 15.96 8.25 3.24
C ASP A 64 15.69 6.84 2.67
N ASP A 65 14.45 6.37 2.72
CA ASP A 65 14.11 4.98 2.40
C ASP A 65 13.31 4.89 1.09
N SER A 66 14.02 4.72 -0.03
CA SER A 66 13.45 4.50 -1.36
C SER A 66 13.35 3.00 -1.72
N GLY A 67 13.34 2.10 -0.74
CA GLY A 67 13.48 0.67 -0.97
C GLY A 67 12.21 -0.04 -1.44
N ILE A 68 12.36 -0.90 -2.45
CA ILE A 68 11.40 -1.96 -2.86
C ILE A 68 11.50 -3.21 -1.98
N GLN A 69 12.29 -3.12 -0.90
CA GLN A 69 12.54 -4.20 0.03
C GLN A 69 11.27 -4.47 0.86
N ARG A 70 10.83 -5.73 0.92
CA ARG A 70 9.67 -6.14 1.75
C ARG A 70 10.00 -5.92 3.22
N ARG A 71 8.98 -5.88 4.07
CA ARG A 71 9.19 -5.87 5.53
C ARG A 71 9.71 -7.25 6.00
N HIS A 72 10.43 -7.27 7.12
CA HIS A 72 10.98 -8.50 7.68
C HIS A 72 9.85 -9.39 8.19
N ASP A 73 9.81 -10.64 7.72
CA ASP A 73 9.03 -11.72 8.31
C ASP A 73 10.00 -12.58 9.15
N PRO A 74 10.00 -12.41 10.48
CA PRO A 74 10.93 -13.11 11.36
C PRO A 74 10.74 -14.63 11.36
N ASP A 75 9.50 -15.11 11.19
CA ASP A 75 9.19 -16.54 11.23
C ASP A 75 9.76 -17.22 9.98
N ARG A 76 9.53 -16.61 8.81
CA ARG A 76 10.08 -17.11 7.55
C ARG A 76 11.59 -17.12 7.53
N SER A 77 12.24 -16.08 8.03
CA SER A 77 13.71 -16.02 8.12
C SER A 77 14.27 -17.00 9.15
N ALA A 78 13.57 -17.23 10.27
CA ALA A 78 13.94 -18.25 11.24
C ALA A 78 13.83 -19.67 10.67
N ASP A 79 12.80 -19.95 9.86
CA ASP A 79 12.64 -21.25 9.21
C ASP A 79 13.71 -21.49 8.15
N ILE A 80 14.05 -20.48 7.34
CA ILE A 80 15.18 -20.57 6.40
C ILE A 80 16.48 -20.81 7.18
N LYS A 81 16.69 -20.15 8.33
CA LYS A 81 17.87 -20.37 9.17
C LYS A 81 17.95 -21.81 9.67
N LYS A 82 16.84 -22.40 10.14
CA LYS A 82 16.78 -23.82 10.53
C LYS A 82 17.12 -24.74 9.36
N TYR A 83 16.60 -24.42 8.17
CA TYR A 83 16.87 -25.18 6.95
C TYR A 83 18.34 -25.10 6.53
N VAL A 84 18.97 -23.93 6.55
CA VAL A 84 20.40 -23.77 6.21
C VAL A 84 21.29 -24.65 7.10
N HIS A 85 21.01 -24.69 8.40
CA HIS A 85 21.83 -25.41 9.39
C HIS A 85 21.53 -26.91 9.52
N GLY A 86 20.42 -27.40 8.96
CA GLY A 86 20.00 -28.79 9.17
C GLY A 86 19.31 -29.51 8.00
N GLY A 87 18.92 -28.79 6.96
CA GLY A 87 18.21 -29.32 5.80
C GLY A 87 16.85 -29.93 6.14
N PHE A 88 16.13 -30.39 5.11
CA PHE A 88 14.88 -31.13 5.27
C PHE A 88 15.16 -32.64 5.32
N PRO A 89 14.49 -33.42 6.19
CA PRO A 89 13.38 -33.03 7.08
C PRO A 89 13.81 -32.54 8.48
N TRP A 90 15.09 -32.59 8.83
CA TRP A 90 15.55 -32.27 10.19
C TRP A 90 15.17 -30.86 10.65
N SER A 91 15.12 -29.88 9.76
CA SER A 91 14.77 -28.49 10.06
C SER A 91 13.36 -28.35 10.66
N GLU A 92 12.42 -29.21 10.28
CA GLU A 92 11.01 -29.20 10.72
C GLU A 92 10.78 -29.94 12.05
N LEU A 93 11.78 -30.68 12.55
CA LEU A 93 11.65 -31.40 13.81
C LEU A 93 11.45 -30.44 14.99
N SER A 94 10.60 -30.86 15.93
CA SER A 94 10.44 -30.19 17.22
C SER A 94 11.73 -30.25 18.04
N LYS A 95 11.86 -29.38 19.05
CA LYS A 95 13.04 -29.34 19.92
C LYS A 95 13.30 -30.69 20.62
N SER A 96 12.25 -31.39 21.05
CA SER A 96 12.37 -32.72 21.67
C SER A 96 12.83 -33.79 20.69
N GLN A 97 12.35 -33.75 19.45
CA GLN A 97 12.79 -34.69 18.40
C GLN A 97 14.25 -34.47 18.01
N LYS A 98 14.73 -33.22 17.98
CA LYS A 98 16.14 -32.90 17.70
C LYS A 98 17.12 -33.36 18.79
N LEU A 99 16.63 -33.67 19.98
CA LEU A 99 17.45 -34.21 21.07
C LEU A 99 17.56 -35.74 21.02
N ASN A 100 16.77 -36.42 20.18
CA ASN A 100 16.89 -37.86 19.99
C ASN A 100 18.01 -38.14 18.96
N PRO A 101 19.11 -38.80 19.33
CA PRO A 101 20.22 -39.12 18.43
C PRO A 101 19.80 -39.94 17.21
N ASP A 102 18.73 -40.72 17.31
CA ASP A 102 18.20 -41.50 16.17
C ASP A 102 17.75 -40.61 14.99
N ASN A 103 17.45 -39.34 15.25
CA ASN A 103 17.03 -38.37 14.23
C ASN A 103 18.20 -37.60 13.61
N ASP A 104 19.44 -37.79 14.06
CA ASP A 104 20.61 -37.09 13.50
C ASP A 104 20.87 -37.51 12.04
N ASN A 105 20.46 -38.72 11.67
CA ASN A 105 20.50 -39.23 10.29
C ASN A 105 19.56 -38.47 9.32
N LEU A 106 18.63 -37.65 9.83
CA LEU A 106 17.72 -36.83 9.03
C LEU A 106 18.36 -35.50 8.61
N LYS A 107 19.55 -35.18 9.14
CA LYS A 107 20.26 -33.94 8.81
C LYS A 107 20.75 -33.97 7.36
N MET A 108 20.39 -32.95 6.60
CA MET A 108 20.74 -32.80 5.19
C MET A 108 21.35 -31.41 4.92
N PRO A 109 22.07 -31.21 3.80
CA PRO A 109 22.54 -29.89 3.41
C PRO A 109 21.38 -28.93 3.11
N GLY A 110 21.42 -27.73 3.71
CA GLY A 110 20.43 -26.67 3.50
C GLY A 110 20.77 -25.75 2.32
N TRP A 111 20.74 -26.25 1.09
CA TRP A 111 21.13 -25.46 -0.09
C TRP A 111 20.06 -24.44 -0.51
N LEU A 112 20.50 -23.22 -0.84
CA LEU A 112 19.68 -22.15 -1.40
C LEU A 112 20.17 -21.84 -2.84
N PRO A 113 19.77 -22.65 -3.85
CA PRO A 113 20.35 -22.56 -5.20
C PRO A 113 19.86 -21.36 -6.02
N THR A 114 18.80 -20.68 -5.58
CA THR A 114 18.24 -19.54 -6.29
C THR A 114 19.10 -18.30 -6.08
N ALA A 115 19.22 -17.46 -7.11
CA ALA A 115 20.00 -16.22 -7.01
C ALA A 115 19.29 -15.17 -6.13
N ILE A 116 20.07 -14.33 -5.46
CA ILE A 116 19.62 -13.04 -4.92
C ILE A 116 19.60 -12.04 -6.08
N ILE A 117 18.49 -11.32 -6.23
CA ILE A 117 18.38 -10.29 -7.26
C ILE A 117 18.62 -8.95 -6.58
N ALA A 118 19.56 -8.18 -7.12
CA ALA A 118 20.02 -6.95 -6.51
C ALA A 118 20.20 -5.83 -7.55
N ASN A 119 20.22 -4.60 -7.05
CA ASN A 119 20.63 -3.42 -7.79
C ASN A 119 21.87 -2.82 -7.12
N ILE A 120 22.94 -2.64 -7.89
CA ILE A 120 24.16 -1.96 -7.44
C ILE A 120 24.02 -0.48 -7.77
N LEU A 121 24.14 0.38 -6.77
CA LEU A 121 24.06 1.82 -6.93
C LEU A 121 25.33 2.38 -7.56
N ALA A 122 25.18 3.38 -8.44
CA ALA A 122 26.31 4.13 -8.94
C ALA A 122 26.87 5.04 -7.84
N PRO A 123 28.18 5.36 -7.87
CA PRO A 123 28.74 6.39 -7.00
C PRO A 123 28.00 7.72 -7.19
N ASN A 124 27.81 8.48 -6.11
CA ASN A 124 27.07 9.74 -6.08
C ASN A 124 25.54 9.62 -6.32
N THR A 125 24.98 8.41 -6.34
CA THR A 125 23.52 8.24 -6.34
C THR A 125 22.90 8.78 -5.05
N GLN A 126 21.87 9.62 -5.19
CA GLN A 126 21.12 10.19 -4.07
C GLN A 126 19.95 9.29 -3.65
N ARG A 127 19.75 9.19 -2.33
CA ARG A 127 18.67 8.50 -1.65
C ARG A 127 18.20 9.36 -0.48
N GLY A 128 17.05 10.01 -0.64
CA GLY A 128 16.57 11.00 0.32
C GLY A 128 17.51 12.20 0.44
N GLU A 129 17.94 12.48 1.67
CA GLU A 129 18.88 13.57 1.99
C GLU A 129 20.35 13.11 1.95
N HIS A 130 20.59 11.85 1.58
CA HIS A 130 21.90 11.22 1.61
C HIS A 130 22.40 10.78 0.24
N THR A 131 23.72 10.75 0.08
CA THR A 131 24.39 10.40 -1.19
C THR A 131 25.39 9.28 -0.94
N LEU A 132 25.42 8.28 -1.82
CA LEU A 132 26.42 7.21 -1.76
C LEU A 132 27.81 7.78 -2.07
N THR A 133 28.74 7.62 -1.13
CA THR A 133 30.13 8.08 -1.29
C THR A 133 30.93 7.10 -2.14
N ASP A 134 31.94 7.61 -2.85
CA ASP A 134 32.84 6.78 -3.67
C ASP A 134 33.58 5.71 -2.84
N ASN A 135 33.84 5.98 -1.55
CA ASN A 135 34.51 5.04 -0.64
C ASN A 135 33.64 3.85 -0.25
N ASP A 136 32.32 4.03 -0.27
CA ASP A 136 31.33 3.01 0.08
C ASP A 136 30.72 2.33 -1.16
N ALA A 137 31.05 2.80 -2.35
CA ALA A 137 30.50 2.30 -3.60
C ALA A 137 31.13 0.95 -4.03
N VAL A 138 30.31 0.10 -4.63
CA VAL A 138 30.77 -1.09 -5.34
C VAL A 138 31.12 -0.69 -6.77
N ILE A 139 32.34 -1.00 -7.20
CA ILE A 139 32.85 -0.63 -8.52
C ILE A 139 32.86 -1.86 -9.41
N ILE A 140 32.32 -1.74 -10.63
CA ILE A 140 32.32 -2.82 -11.61
C ILE A 140 33.24 -2.44 -12.76
N LYS A 141 34.26 -3.27 -13.01
CA LYS A 141 35.15 -3.15 -14.16
C LYS A 141 34.86 -4.26 -15.16
N ASN A 142 34.42 -3.88 -16.36
CA ASN A 142 34.23 -4.84 -17.44
C ASN A 142 35.60 -5.29 -17.98
N ASN A 143 35.76 -6.59 -18.13
CA ASN A 143 36.94 -7.24 -18.68
C ASN A 143 36.60 -7.84 -20.07
N VAL A 144 37.57 -8.54 -20.67
CA VAL A 144 37.37 -9.27 -21.93
C VAL A 144 36.44 -10.48 -21.75
N ASN A 145 35.89 -11.00 -22.87
CA ASN A 145 35.07 -12.22 -22.90
C ASN A 145 33.80 -12.19 -22.02
N SER A 146 33.14 -11.04 -21.92
CA SER A 146 31.92 -10.87 -21.09
C SER A 146 32.16 -11.23 -19.61
N THR A 147 33.37 -11.00 -19.11
CA THR A 147 33.70 -11.10 -17.70
C THR A 147 33.77 -9.71 -17.07
N CYS A 148 33.64 -9.63 -15.75
CA CYS A 148 33.85 -8.40 -15.01
C CYS A 148 34.55 -8.68 -13.67
N THR A 149 35.12 -7.64 -13.09
CA THR A 149 35.61 -7.62 -11.72
C THR A 149 34.71 -6.69 -10.91
N ILE A 150 34.16 -7.20 -9.81
CA ILE A 150 33.39 -6.43 -8.84
C ILE A 150 34.31 -6.12 -7.67
N THR A 151 34.64 -4.85 -7.48
CA THR A 151 35.49 -4.38 -6.39
C THR A 151 34.60 -3.86 -5.25
N LEU A 152 34.74 -4.45 -4.06
CA LEU A 152 34.01 -4.05 -2.88
C LEU A 152 34.68 -2.87 -2.16
N PRO A 153 33.93 -2.12 -1.33
CA PRO A 153 34.48 -1.09 -0.44
C PRO A 153 35.58 -1.68 0.45
N GLN A 154 36.68 -0.94 0.60
CA GLN A 154 37.88 -1.43 1.30
C GLN A 154 37.58 -1.86 2.75
N ASN A 155 36.70 -1.13 3.42
CA ASN A 155 36.41 -1.31 4.84
C ASN A 155 35.17 -2.19 5.07
N VAL A 156 34.61 -2.84 4.04
CA VAL A 156 33.34 -3.60 4.14
C VAL A 156 33.35 -4.70 5.21
N LEU A 157 34.52 -5.25 5.53
CA LEU A 157 34.70 -6.29 6.56
C LEU A 157 34.88 -5.72 7.97
N GLU A 158 35.11 -4.42 8.12
CA GLU A 158 35.28 -3.78 9.41
C GLU A 158 33.93 -3.67 10.13
N THR A 159 33.93 -3.91 11.45
CA THR A 159 32.71 -3.78 12.26
C THR A 159 32.20 -2.35 12.35
N SER A 160 33.08 -1.37 12.15
CA SER A 160 32.80 0.08 12.10
C SER A 160 32.21 0.55 10.78
N TRP A 161 32.20 -0.27 9.72
CA TRP A 161 31.69 0.14 8.43
C TRP A 161 30.15 0.15 8.42
N ASP A 162 29.59 1.35 8.29
CA ASP A 162 28.15 1.61 8.31
C ASP A 162 27.79 2.76 7.35
N PRO A 163 27.75 2.51 6.02
CA PRO A 163 27.63 3.56 5.03
C PRO A 163 26.26 4.22 5.08
N THR A 164 26.14 5.54 5.04
CA THR A 164 24.83 6.21 5.17
C THR A 164 23.83 5.72 4.13
N VAL A 165 24.27 5.54 2.88
CA VAL A 165 23.54 4.87 1.80
C VAL A 165 24.19 3.53 1.53
N ALA A 166 23.42 2.44 1.54
CA ALA A 166 23.93 1.12 1.20
C ALA A 166 24.23 1.03 -0.31
N PRO A 167 25.39 0.51 -0.74
CA PRO A 167 25.73 0.40 -2.17
C PRO A 167 24.89 -0.64 -2.94
N ILE A 168 24.16 -1.53 -2.25
CA ILE A 168 23.34 -2.58 -2.88
C ILE A 168 21.90 -2.50 -2.36
N GLU A 169 20.93 -2.52 -3.26
CA GLU A 169 19.50 -2.67 -2.94
C GLU A 169 19.06 -4.09 -3.31
N ILE A 170 18.46 -4.83 -2.37
CA ILE A 170 17.91 -6.16 -2.68
C ILE A 170 16.54 -6.01 -3.35
N ILE A 171 16.38 -6.57 -4.54
CA ILE A 171 15.12 -6.66 -5.25
C ILE A 171 14.40 -7.94 -4.85
N ASP A 172 15.07 -9.11 -4.87
CA ASP A 172 14.48 -10.39 -4.46
C ASP A 172 15.47 -11.25 -3.67
N GLY A 173 14.94 -12.00 -2.69
CA GLY A 173 15.73 -12.92 -1.86
C GLY A 173 16.08 -12.41 -0.46
N GLN A 174 15.55 -11.28 -0.04
CA GLN A 174 15.78 -10.71 1.30
C GLN A 174 15.57 -11.67 2.48
N HIS A 175 14.54 -12.54 2.48
CA HIS A 175 14.34 -13.51 3.59
C HIS A 175 15.49 -14.52 3.69
N ARG A 176 16.10 -14.86 2.55
CA ARG A 176 17.29 -15.71 2.50
C ARG A 176 18.48 -14.98 3.10
N LEU A 177 18.63 -13.69 2.83
CA LEU A 177 19.71 -12.88 3.39
C LEU A 177 19.52 -12.62 4.90
N TRP A 178 18.28 -12.44 5.37
CA TRP A 178 17.95 -12.26 6.79
C TRP A 178 18.20 -13.50 7.65
N ALA A 179 18.25 -14.69 7.05
CA ALA A 179 18.58 -15.91 7.78
C ALA A 179 20.01 -15.91 8.36
N PHE A 180 20.88 -15.02 7.88
CA PHE A 180 22.27 -14.89 8.29
C PHE A 180 22.51 -13.62 9.10
N GLU A 181 23.42 -13.60 10.08
CA GLU A 181 23.82 -12.36 10.77
C GLU A 181 25.11 -11.74 10.21
N LYS A 182 25.25 -10.41 10.35
CA LYS A 182 26.43 -9.68 9.84
C LYS A 182 27.74 -10.16 10.47
N ASP A 183 27.66 -10.58 11.73
CA ASP A 183 28.77 -11.08 12.56
C ASP A 183 28.62 -12.59 12.81
N GLU A 184 27.79 -13.30 12.04
CA GLU A 184 27.64 -14.75 12.20
C GLU A 184 28.96 -15.44 11.87
N ALA A 185 29.57 -16.06 12.87
CA ALA A 185 30.67 -16.98 12.67
C ALA A 185 30.10 -18.30 12.14
N LEU A 186 30.01 -18.41 10.82
CA LEU A 186 29.73 -19.69 10.16
C LEU A 186 31.01 -20.52 10.16
N ASP A 187 30.88 -21.80 10.51
CA ASP A 187 31.95 -22.79 10.31
C ASP A 187 31.95 -23.21 8.83
N GLY A 188 32.55 -22.36 7.98
CA GLY A 188 32.64 -22.53 6.53
C GLY A 188 32.17 -21.30 5.72
N ASP A 189 32.29 -21.39 4.40
CA ASP A 189 31.87 -20.35 3.47
C ASP A 189 30.46 -20.63 2.91
N PHE A 190 29.51 -19.76 3.21
CA PHE A 190 28.17 -19.79 2.62
C PHE A 190 27.97 -18.59 1.68
N GLU A 191 27.96 -18.85 0.38
CA GLU A 191 27.83 -17.84 -0.67
C GLU A 191 26.46 -17.85 -1.33
N PHE A 192 26.02 -16.68 -1.77
CA PHE A 192 24.85 -16.55 -2.63
C PHE A 192 25.26 -16.33 -4.08
N PRO A 193 24.62 -17.00 -5.04
CA PRO A 193 24.61 -16.50 -6.42
C PRO A 193 23.84 -15.18 -6.47
N VAL A 194 24.38 -14.19 -7.14
CA VAL A 194 23.78 -12.86 -7.27
C VAL A 194 23.56 -12.52 -8.74
N ILE A 195 22.36 -12.05 -9.06
CA ILE A 195 22.02 -11.39 -10.31
C ILE A 195 21.89 -9.90 -9.99
N ALA A 196 22.84 -9.09 -10.45
CA ALA A 196 22.90 -7.67 -10.13
C ALA A 196 22.64 -6.79 -11.36
N PHE A 197 21.62 -5.94 -11.27
CA PHE A 197 21.45 -4.79 -12.15
C PHE A 197 22.32 -3.63 -11.66
N TYR A 198 22.60 -2.66 -12.53
CA TYR A 198 23.41 -1.51 -12.18
C TYR A 198 22.63 -0.22 -12.39
N ASN A 199 22.56 0.58 -11.34
CA ASN A 199 21.86 1.86 -11.25
C ASN A 199 20.44 1.80 -11.83
N LEU A 200 19.71 0.73 -11.51
CA LEU A 200 18.36 0.50 -11.97
C LEU A 200 17.40 1.44 -11.24
N ASP A 201 16.58 2.13 -12.02
CA ASP A 201 15.55 3.03 -11.48
C ASP A 201 14.51 2.28 -10.65
N ILE A 202 13.91 2.96 -9.67
CA ILE A 202 13.00 2.35 -8.69
C ILE A 202 11.79 1.71 -9.38
N ALA A 203 11.22 2.30 -10.45
CA ALA A 203 10.09 1.64 -11.12
C ALA A 203 10.49 0.33 -11.81
N TRP A 204 11.72 0.22 -12.32
CA TRP A 204 12.23 -1.00 -12.93
C TRP A 204 12.53 -2.08 -11.92
N GLN A 205 13.08 -1.70 -10.76
CA GLN A 205 13.22 -2.61 -9.64
C GLN A 205 11.85 -3.18 -9.22
N ALA A 206 10.80 -2.35 -9.17
CA ALA A 206 9.45 -2.78 -8.81
C ALA A 206 8.83 -3.67 -9.90
N TYR A 207 9.09 -3.36 -11.18
CA TYR A 207 8.71 -4.19 -12.32
C TYR A 207 9.35 -5.59 -12.25
N LEU A 208 10.66 -5.68 -12.00
CA LEU A 208 11.36 -6.95 -11.86
C LEU A 208 10.79 -7.76 -10.71
N PHE A 209 10.59 -7.13 -9.55
CA PHE A 209 9.94 -7.78 -8.44
C PHE A 209 8.57 -8.34 -8.82
N TYR A 210 7.72 -7.52 -9.45
CA TYR A 210 6.35 -7.89 -9.82
C TYR A 210 6.32 -9.07 -10.79
N THR A 211 7.16 -9.02 -11.83
CA THR A 211 7.20 -10.03 -12.88
C THR A 211 7.74 -11.38 -12.38
N ILE A 212 8.66 -11.36 -11.41
CA ILE A 212 9.28 -12.56 -10.85
C ILE A 212 8.38 -13.22 -9.79
N ASN A 213 7.75 -12.41 -8.94
CA ASN A 213 7.06 -12.90 -7.76
C ASN A 213 5.54 -13.02 -7.95
N ILE A 214 4.90 -12.08 -8.64
CA ILE A 214 3.43 -11.92 -8.64
C ILE A 214 2.79 -12.49 -9.90
N LYS A 215 3.32 -12.15 -11.08
CA LYS A 215 2.77 -12.62 -12.36
C LYS A 215 2.64 -14.17 -12.46
N PRO A 216 3.58 -14.99 -11.94
CA PRO A 216 3.48 -16.45 -12.02
C PRO A 216 2.47 -17.13 -11.08
N LYS A 217 1.47 -16.41 -10.52
CA LYS A 217 0.41 -16.91 -9.61
C LYS A 217 0.89 -17.58 -8.29
N LYS A 218 2.16 -17.43 -7.90
CA LYS A 218 2.76 -18.20 -6.78
C LYS A 218 3.03 -17.44 -5.49
N ILE A 219 2.55 -16.21 -5.31
CA ILE A 219 2.73 -15.47 -4.05
C ILE A 219 1.44 -14.74 -3.67
N ASN A 220 1.22 -14.60 -2.36
CA ASN A 220 0.12 -13.86 -1.75
C ASN A 220 -0.02 -12.47 -2.40
N ALA A 221 -1.23 -12.16 -2.89
CA ALA A 221 -1.59 -10.87 -3.50
C ALA A 221 -1.13 -9.69 -2.62
N SER A 222 -1.12 -9.90 -1.30
CA SER A 222 -0.63 -9.00 -0.24
C SER A 222 0.70 -8.30 -0.53
N LEU A 223 1.63 -8.99 -1.21
CA LEU A 223 2.95 -8.47 -1.53
C LEU A 223 2.97 -7.50 -2.72
N ALA A 224 2.04 -7.66 -3.66
CA ALA A 224 1.83 -6.70 -4.75
C ALA A 224 1.40 -5.34 -4.23
N PHE A 225 0.71 -5.32 -3.08
CA PHE A 225 0.13 -4.11 -2.49
C PHE A 225 1.17 -3.17 -1.88
N ASP A 226 2.32 -3.67 -1.41
CA ASP A 226 3.40 -2.85 -0.85
C ASP A 226 4.19 -2.10 -1.93
N LEU A 227 4.32 -2.71 -3.12
CA LEU A 227 4.91 -2.06 -4.29
C LEU A 227 3.90 -1.28 -5.12
N TYR A 228 2.61 -1.50 -4.87
CA TYR A 228 1.53 -0.85 -5.60
C TYR A 228 1.61 0.69 -5.59
N PRO A 229 1.99 1.39 -4.51
CA PRO A 229 2.19 2.83 -4.58
C PRO A 229 3.13 3.25 -5.72
N ILE A 230 4.19 2.50 -5.98
CA ILE A 230 5.15 2.76 -7.06
C ILE A 230 4.60 2.26 -8.41
N LEU A 231 3.96 1.08 -8.41
CA LEU A 231 3.50 0.42 -9.63
C LEU A 231 2.22 1.01 -10.22
N ARG A 232 1.33 1.57 -9.39
CA ARG A 232 -0.01 2.06 -9.80
C ARG A 232 0.01 3.28 -10.70
N VAL A 233 1.13 3.98 -10.73
CA VAL A 233 1.37 5.17 -11.55
C VAL A 233 2.01 4.83 -12.89
N GLN A 234 2.39 3.57 -13.08
CA GLN A 234 3.08 3.12 -14.28
C GLN A 234 2.09 2.79 -15.39
N GLN A 235 2.17 3.52 -16.50
CA GLN A 235 1.25 3.43 -17.63
C GLN A 235 1.09 1.99 -18.17
N TRP A 236 2.14 1.17 -18.12
CA TRP A 236 2.09 -0.21 -18.60
C TRP A 236 1.20 -1.11 -17.74
N LEU A 237 1.15 -0.87 -16.43
CA LEU A 237 0.27 -1.61 -15.53
C LEU A 237 -1.17 -1.08 -15.67
N GLU A 238 -1.33 0.23 -15.84
CA GLU A 238 -2.64 0.85 -16.08
C GLU A 238 -3.29 0.38 -17.39
N ALA A 239 -2.50 0.25 -18.46
CA ALA A 239 -2.94 -0.21 -19.78
C ALA A 239 -3.12 -1.73 -19.88
N SER A 240 -2.66 -2.50 -18.89
CA SER A 240 -2.88 -3.94 -18.85
C SER A 240 -4.32 -4.26 -18.39
N SER A 241 -5.08 -4.96 -19.23
CA SER A 241 -6.47 -5.35 -18.96
C SER A 241 -6.62 -6.25 -17.73
N GLU A 242 -5.63 -7.11 -17.47
CA GLU A 242 -5.68 -8.09 -16.38
C GLU A 242 -5.08 -7.58 -15.05
N GLY A 243 -4.03 -6.74 -15.09
CA GLY A 243 -3.30 -6.31 -13.88
C GLY A 243 -4.00 -5.20 -13.10
N ASN A 244 -4.65 -4.25 -13.81
CA ASN A 244 -5.29 -3.09 -13.19
C ASN A 244 -6.62 -3.46 -12.51
N GLN A 245 -7.42 -4.34 -13.12
CA GLN A 245 -8.77 -4.65 -12.64
C GLN A 245 -8.76 -5.59 -11.43
N VAL A 246 -8.02 -6.70 -11.51
CA VAL A 246 -7.92 -7.69 -10.42
C VAL A 246 -7.37 -7.06 -9.14
N TYR A 247 -6.37 -6.17 -9.27
CA TYR A 247 -5.83 -5.43 -8.13
C TYR A 247 -6.90 -4.56 -7.46
N LYS A 248 -7.58 -3.71 -8.26
CA LYS A 248 -8.54 -2.72 -7.72
C LYS A 248 -9.70 -3.42 -7.03
N GLU A 249 -10.15 -4.54 -7.60
CA GLU A 249 -11.17 -5.40 -7.02
C GLU A 249 -10.70 -6.06 -5.73
N THR A 250 -9.50 -6.68 -5.71
CA THR A 250 -8.96 -7.31 -4.49
C THR A 250 -8.77 -6.29 -3.37
N ARG A 251 -8.20 -5.12 -3.67
CA ARG A 251 -8.04 -4.04 -2.69
C ARG A 251 -9.37 -3.55 -2.14
N ALA A 252 -10.33 -3.29 -3.03
CA ALA A 252 -11.64 -2.84 -2.63
C ALA A 252 -12.37 -3.90 -1.80
N GLN A 253 -12.18 -5.19 -2.12
CA GLN A 253 -12.70 -6.32 -1.37
C GLN A 253 -12.11 -6.35 0.05
N GLU A 254 -10.78 -6.32 0.20
CA GLU A 254 -10.11 -6.30 1.51
C GLU A 254 -10.63 -5.14 2.39
N LEU A 255 -10.73 -3.93 1.83
CA LEU A 255 -11.26 -2.77 2.57
C LEU A 255 -12.74 -2.95 2.95
N THR A 256 -13.55 -3.55 2.06
CA THR A 256 -14.96 -3.86 2.35
C THR A 256 -15.09 -4.90 3.46
N GLU A 257 -14.25 -5.94 3.45
CA GLU A 257 -14.20 -6.96 4.49
C GLU A 257 -13.80 -6.38 5.85
N VAL A 258 -12.84 -5.45 5.89
CA VAL A 258 -12.47 -4.77 7.14
C VAL A 258 -13.59 -3.87 7.65
N LEU A 259 -14.27 -3.12 6.77
CA LEU A 259 -15.45 -2.33 7.15
C LEU A 259 -16.57 -3.20 7.72
N TRP A 260 -16.73 -4.43 7.23
CA TRP A 260 -17.74 -5.37 7.72
C TRP A 260 -17.32 -6.09 9.01
N SER A 261 -16.05 -6.47 9.14
CA SER A 261 -15.57 -7.34 10.23
C SER A 261 -14.99 -6.60 11.44
N ASN A 262 -14.61 -5.33 11.32
CA ASN A 262 -14.01 -4.58 12.44
C ASN A 262 -15.11 -4.02 13.37
N PRO A 263 -15.11 -4.36 14.68
CA PRO A 263 -16.13 -3.88 15.64
C PRO A 263 -16.22 -2.36 15.82
N LYS A 264 -15.15 -1.61 15.49
CA LYS A 264 -15.19 -0.14 15.52
C LYS A 264 -15.84 0.48 14.28
N SER A 265 -16.01 -0.31 13.22
CA SER A 265 -16.66 0.16 12.00
C SER A 265 -18.15 0.35 12.24
N PRO A 266 -18.74 1.48 11.83
CA PRO A 266 -20.20 1.60 11.80
C PRO A 266 -20.85 0.56 10.90
N TRP A 267 -20.12 0.05 9.90
CA TRP A 267 -20.55 -1.02 9.00
C TRP A 267 -20.36 -2.43 9.56
N TYR A 268 -19.93 -2.56 10.83
CA TYR A 268 -19.77 -3.85 11.48
C TYR A 268 -21.06 -4.67 11.37
N ASP A 269 -20.95 -5.81 10.70
CA ASP A 269 -22.03 -6.74 10.38
C ASP A 269 -23.24 -6.14 9.61
N LYS A 270 -23.03 -5.06 8.84
CA LYS A 270 -24.11 -4.33 8.15
C LYS A 270 -24.02 -4.34 6.62
N ILE A 271 -22.98 -4.95 6.08
CA ILE A 271 -22.77 -5.13 4.63
C ILE A 271 -23.25 -6.53 4.25
N ASN A 272 -24.05 -6.65 3.19
CA ASN A 272 -24.49 -7.93 2.67
C ASN A 272 -23.33 -8.63 1.94
N MET A 273 -22.65 -9.52 2.66
CA MET A 273 -21.48 -10.25 2.16
C MET A 273 -21.85 -11.48 1.31
N LEU A 274 -22.98 -12.14 1.61
CA LEU A 274 -23.36 -13.43 1.00
C LEU A 274 -24.47 -13.31 -0.06
N GLY A 275 -25.00 -12.11 -0.29
CA GLY A 275 -26.11 -11.88 -1.20
C GLY A 275 -27.46 -12.39 -0.67
N GLU A 276 -27.57 -12.63 0.63
CA GLU A 276 -28.79 -13.14 1.25
C GLU A 276 -29.80 -12.01 1.45
N SER A 277 -31.09 -12.32 1.32
CA SER A 277 -32.19 -11.35 1.37
C SER A 277 -32.40 -10.71 2.76
N ASN A 278 -31.81 -11.26 3.82
CA ASN A 278 -31.94 -10.79 5.21
C ASN A 278 -30.67 -10.18 5.81
N SER A 279 -29.56 -10.11 5.09
CA SER A 279 -28.29 -9.56 5.58
C SER A 279 -27.98 -8.24 4.90
N GLY A 280 -27.87 -7.11 5.62
CA GLY A 280 -27.37 -5.82 5.12
C GLY A 280 -28.10 -5.16 3.93
N LEU A 281 -28.27 -3.83 3.95
CA LEU A 281 -28.97 -3.12 2.86
C LEU A 281 -28.07 -2.81 1.65
N VAL A 282 -26.76 -2.73 1.85
CA VAL A 282 -25.77 -2.53 0.78
C VAL A 282 -24.99 -3.82 0.56
N THR A 283 -24.87 -4.23 -0.70
CA THR A 283 -24.10 -5.43 -1.07
C THR A 283 -22.60 -5.19 -1.09
N GLN A 284 -21.83 -6.23 -0.79
CA GLN A 284 -20.37 -6.24 -0.94
C GLN A 284 -19.97 -5.74 -2.34
N ALA A 285 -20.63 -6.23 -3.39
CA ALA A 285 -20.38 -5.80 -4.76
C ALA A 285 -20.65 -4.29 -4.98
N ALA A 286 -21.68 -3.72 -4.36
CA ALA A 286 -21.94 -2.28 -4.43
C ALA A 286 -20.86 -1.46 -3.71
N PHE A 287 -20.39 -1.92 -2.54
CA PHE A 287 -19.30 -1.30 -1.81
C PHE A 287 -17.98 -1.32 -2.60
N ILE A 288 -17.60 -2.50 -3.12
CA ILE A 288 -16.42 -2.71 -3.96
C ILE A 288 -16.44 -1.76 -5.15
N ARG A 289 -17.53 -1.75 -5.93
CA ARG A 289 -17.68 -0.85 -7.08
C ARG A 289 -17.56 0.62 -6.69
N SER A 290 -18.06 1.00 -5.51
CA SER A 290 -18.02 2.38 -5.04
C SER A 290 -16.60 2.80 -4.64
N LEU A 291 -15.85 1.94 -3.96
CA LEU A 291 -14.43 2.19 -3.65
C LEU A 291 -13.58 2.31 -4.92
N ILE A 292 -13.78 1.43 -5.91
CA ILE A 292 -13.10 1.48 -7.21
C ILE A 292 -13.39 2.80 -7.94
N ALA A 293 -14.64 3.29 -7.88
CA ALA A 293 -15.05 4.54 -8.52
C ALA A 293 -14.62 5.81 -7.77
N THR A 294 -14.10 5.69 -6.54
CA THR A 294 -13.82 6.82 -5.64
C THR A 294 -12.37 6.81 -5.17
N PHE A 295 -12.06 6.12 -4.08
CA PHE A 295 -10.75 6.09 -3.42
C PHE A 295 -9.67 5.37 -4.23
N ILE A 296 -10.03 4.37 -5.03
CA ILE A 296 -9.09 3.50 -5.76
C ILE A 296 -8.98 3.90 -7.25
N LYS A 297 -9.72 4.92 -7.70
CA LYS A 297 -9.67 5.37 -9.10
C LYS A 297 -8.31 5.97 -9.46
N GLY A 298 -7.90 5.80 -10.71
CA GLY A 298 -6.71 6.46 -11.26
C GLY A 298 -6.93 7.96 -11.46
N LEU A 299 -5.88 8.68 -11.88
CA LEU A 299 -5.99 10.11 -12.16
C LEU A 299 -6.93 10.33 -13.36
N SER A 300 -7.97 11.14 -13.17
CA SER A 300 -8.84 11.53 -14.28
C SER A 300 -8.23 12.66 -15.11
N ASN A 301 -8.69 12.81 -16.35
CA ASN A 301 -8.31 13.92 -17.24
C ASN A 301 -8.58 15.30 -16.63
N LYS A 302 -9.47 15.38 -15.63
CA LYS A 302 -9.81 16.62 -14.92
C LYS A 302 -8.86 16.90 -13.74
N GLY A 303 -7.83 16.08 -13.51
CA GLY A 303 -6.85 16.30 -12.43
C GLY A 303 -7.30 15.85 -11.04
N LEU A 304 -8.47 15.20 -10.92
CA LEU A 304 -8.93 14.54 -9.69
C LEU A 304 -8.75 13.03 -9.80
N GLY A 305 -8.18 12.42 -8.77
CA GLY A 305 -8.00 10.97 -8.67
C GLY A 305 -8.49 10.40 -7.34
N GLY A 306 -8.15 9.14 -7.08
CA GLY A 306 -8.47 8.46 -5.82
C GLY A 306 -7.29 8.53 -4.87
N LEU A 307 -7.51 8.83 -3.59
CA LEU A 307 -6.46 8.90 -2.57
C LEU A 307 -5.56 7.64 -2.53
N TYR A 308 -6.13 6.47 -2.82
CA TYR A 308 -5.43 5.18 -2.81
C TYR A 308 -5.05 4.69 -4.21
N GLY A 309 -5.56 5.34 -5.26
CA GLY A 309 -5.47 4.88 -6.64
C GLY A 309 -4.62 5.75 -7.56
N SER A 310 -4.32 7.00 -7.19
CA SER A 310 -3.59 7.92 -8.05
C SER A 310 -2.46 8.67 -7.36
N ILE A 311 -1.63 9.31 -8.17
CA ILE A 311 -0.78 10.44 -7.77
C ILE A 311 -1.68 11.55 -7.23
N ILE A 312 -1.25 12.24 -6.18
CA ILE A 312 -1.92 13.43 -5.67
C ILE A 312 -1.22 14.67 -6.23
N SER A 313 -1.84 15.27 -7.24
CA SER A 313 -1.28 16.42 -7.99
C SER A 313 -1.18 17.73 -7.19
N THR A 314 -1.74 17.79 -5.98
CA THR A 314 -1.68 18.97 -5.11
C THR A 314 -0.45 19.02 -4.22
N VAL A 315 0.41 18.01 -4.24
CA VAL A 315 1.63 17.94 -3.44
C VAL A 315 2.84 18.04 -4.35
N ASN A 316 3.83 18.83 -3.94
CA ASN A 316 5.11 18.93 -4.64
C ASN A 316 5.69 17.52 -4.82
N ASP A 317 6.25 17.26 -6.00
CA ASP A 317 6.80 15.97 -6.46
C ASP A 317 5.79 14.90 -6.89
N ASN A 318 4.46 15.20 -6.97
CA ASN A 318 3.46 14.26 -7.50
C ASN A 318 3.46 12.91 -6.76
N TRP A 319 3.46 12.97 -5.43
CA TRP A 319 3.57 11.77 -4.61
C TRP A 319 2.27 10.99 -4.49
N VAL A 320 2.49 9.70 -4.27
CA VAL A 320 1.47 8.72 -4.01
C VAL A 320 1.30 8.61 -2.50
N LEU A 321 0.06 8.60 -2.01
CA LEU A 321 -0.19 8.53 -0.57
C LEU A 321 0.45 7.23 0.01
N PRO A 322 1.41 7.34 0.96
CA PRO A 322 2.22 6.22 1.43
C PRO A 322 1.51 5.38 2.50
N TRP A 323 0.18 5.39 2.49
CA TRP A 323 -0.63 4.69 3.48
C TRP A 323 -0.69 3.20 3.21
N ASN A 324 -0.41 2.43 4.26
CA ASN A 324 -0.58 0.99 4.26
C ASN A 324 -2.07 0.58 4.33
N ARG A 325 -2.34 -0.73 4.25
CA ARG A 325 -3.73 -1.24 4.22
C ARG A 325 -4.52 -0.92 5.49
N PRO A 326 -3.97 -1.12 6.72
CA PRO A 326 -4.64 -0.67 7.94
C PRO A 326 -4.99 0.82 7.97
N GLN A 327 -4.09 1.70 7.52
CA GLN A 327 -4.35 3.15 7.44
C GLN A 327 -5.49 3.50 6.48
N GLN A 328 -5.52 2.86 5.30
CA GLN A 328 -6.61 3.05 4.33
C GLN A 328 -7.96 2.59 4.92
N ALA A 329 -8.00 1.41 5.54
CA ALA A 329 -9.22 0.90 6.16
C ALA A 329 -9.66 1.77 7.35
N ALA A 330 -8.72 2.18 8.20
CA ALA A 330 -8.96 3.05 9.33
C ALA A 330 -9.54 4.40 8.90
N PHE A 331 -9.06 5.00 7.81
CA PHE A 331 -9.60 6.26 7.33
C PHE A 331 -11.05 6.13 6.85
N LEU A 332 -11.38 5.05 6.15
CA LEU A 332 -12.76 4.76 5.75
C LEU A 332 -13.66 4.55 6.98
N ILE A 333 -13.20 3.79 7.98
CA ILE A 333 -13.93 3.62 9.24
C ILE A 333 -14.15 4.97 9.92
N TYR A 334 -13.11 5.80 9.99
CA TYR A 334 -13.17 7.10 10.66
C TYR A 334 -14.17 8.05 9.99
N ILE A 335 -14.23 8.07 8.66
CA ILE A 335 -15.24 8.84 7.90
C ILE A 335 -16.65 8.44 8.35
N TRP A 336 -16.95 7.14 8.33
CA TRP A 336 -18.28 6.66 8.71
C TRP A 336 -18.56 6.85 10.20
N GLU A 337 -17.55 6.69 11.07
CA GLU A 337 -17.66 6.91 12.52
C GLU A 337 -18.06 8.36 12.79
N SER A 338 -17.40 9.30 12.12
CA SER A 338 -17.71 10.72 12.21
C SER A 338 -19.13 11.04 11.71
N ILE A 339 -19.54 10.51 10.55
CA ILE A 339 -20.91 10.71 10.03
C ILE A 339 -21.96 10.18 11.00
N THR A 340 -21.79 8.94 11.48
CA THR A 340 -22.78 8.30 12.36
C THR A 340 -22.83 8.94 13.74
N SER A 341 -21.68 9.39 14.27
CA SER A 341 -21.61 10.16 15.50
C SER A 341 -22.32 11.51 15.37
N GLU A 342 -22.05 12.28 14.32
CA GLU A 342 -22.74 13.57 14.08
C GLU A 342 -24.24 13.35 13.87
N LEU A 343 -24.62 12.34 13.09
CA LEU A 343 -26.04 12.02 12.82
C LEU A 343 -26.79 11.67 14.10
N LYS A 344 -26.25 10.78 14.93
CA LYS A 344 -26.86 10.31 16.19
C LYS A 344 -27.08 11.46 17.17
N ASN A 345 -26.17 12.43 17.21
CA ASN A 345 -26.25 13.59 18.10
C ASN A 345 -27.02 14.77 17.50
N SER A 346 -27.55 14.64 16.27
CA SER A 346 -28.29 15.68 15.58
C SER A 346 -29.80 15.48 15.67
N GLU A 347 -30.53 16.60 15.74
CA GLU A 347 -32.00 16.66 15.72
C GLU A 347 -32.51 17.09 14.33
N ILE A 348 -31.84 16.65 13.26
CA ILE A 348 -32.21 17.07 11.90
C ILE A 348 -33.54 16.41 11.50
N ALA A 349 -34.45 17.21 10.95
CA ALA A 349 -35.83 16.81 10.68
C ALA A 349 -35.98 15.51 9.86
N TRP A 350 -35.14 15.31 8.84
CA TRP A 350 -35.21 14.07 8.03
C TRP A 350 -34.79 12.84 8.84
N ALA A 351 -33.78 12.97 9.71
CA ALA A 351 -33.28 11.87 10.52
C ALA A 351 -34.30 11.48 11.59
N GLU A 352 -34.90 12.47 12.26
CA GLU A 352 -35.98 12.26 13.22
C GLU A 352 -37.20 11.59 12.58
N ASN A 353 -37.57 11.98 11.35
CA ASN A 353 -38.65 11.32 10.62
C ASN A 353 -38.36 9.82 10.44
N LEU A 354 -37.14 9.45 10.01
CA LEU A 354 -36.78 8.04 9.84
C LEU A 354 -36.81 7.26 11.17
N ARG A 355 -36.32 7.87 12.25
CA ARG A 355 -36.36 7.29 13.61
C ARG A 355 -37.79 7.09 14.12
N GLN A 356 -38.73 7.96 13.75
CA GLN A 356 -40.14 7.82 14.12
C GLN A 356 -40.90 6.78 13.30
N ILE A 357 -40.55 6.62 12.01
CA ILE A 357 -41.19 5.64 11.11
C ILE A 357 -40.88 4.21 11.54
N SER A 358 -39.66 3.94 12.01
CA SER A 358 -39.25 2.62 12.48
C SER A 358 -39.59 2.46 13.96
N SER A 359 -40.73 1.84 14.25
CA SER A 359 -41.17 1.54 15.63
C SER A 359 -40.46 0.31 16.23
N ASN A 360 -39.32 -0.12 15.69
CA ASN A 360 -38.63 -1.34 16.13
C ASN A 360 -37.70 -1.06 17.32
N SER A 361 -37.82 -1.92 18.34
CA SER A 361 -37.17 -1.83 19.65
C SER A 361 -35.69 -2.25 19.68
N ASP A 362 -35.07 -2.57 18.54
CA ASP A 362 -33.65 -2.91 18.49
C ASP A 362 -32.81 -1.63 18.52
N GLN A 363 -32.50 -1.19 19.74
CA GLN A 363 -31.72 0.01 20.08
C GLN A 363 -30.27 0.02 19.55
N THR A 364 -29.84 -0.99 18.80
CA THR A 364 -28.43 -1.16 18.41
C THR A 364 -28.02 -0.28 17.23
N ASN A 365 -28.95 0.10 16.34
CA ASN A 365 -28.64 0.83 15.12
C ASN A 365 -29.51 2.10 14.95
N ASP A 366 -28.90 3.19 14.49
CA ASP A 366 -29.63 4.42 14.15
C ASP A 366 -30.33 4.25 12.78
N GLU A 367 -31.66 4.33 12.77
CA GLU A 367 -32.53 4.16 11.60
C GLU A 367 -32.31 5.26 10.54
N ALA A 368 -31.79 6.42 10.96
CA ALA A 368 -31.37 7.46 10.03
C ALA A 368 -30.11 7.04 9.23
N PHE A 369 -29.27 6.18 9.81
CA PHE A 369 -28.09 5.64 9.14
C PHE A 369 -28.38 4.38 8.33
N ILE A 370 -29.05 3.40 8.93
CA ILE A 370 -29.31 2.11 8.31
C ILE A 370 -30.78 1.71 8.41
N SER A 371 -31.48 1.87 7.30
CA SER A 371 -32.88 1.46 7.15
C SER A 371 -33.24 1.44 5.67
N ARG A 372 -34.31 0.73 5.29
CA ARG A 372 -34.81 0.75 3.90
C ARG A 372 -35.19 2.16 3.42
N PHE A 373 -35.34 3.10 4.35
CA PHE A 373 -35.68 4.49 4.08
C PHE A 373 -34.46 5.42 4.13
N SER A 374 -33.30 4.95 4.59
CA SER A 374 -32.06 5.71 4.56
C SER A 374 -31.27 5.47 3.28
N LEU A 375 -30.99 6.56 2.57
CA LEU A 375 -30.14 6.58 1.38
C LEU A 375 -28.68 6.28 1.75
N LEU A 376 -28.23 6.58 2.97
CA LEU A 376 -26.86 6.27 3.45
C LEU A 376 -26.57 4.77 3.39
N SER A 377 -27.59 3.94 3.59
CA SER A 377 -27.54 2.47 3.45
C SER A 377 -27.92 1.95 2.08
N THR A 378 -27.68 2.73 1.02
CA THR A 378 -27.85 2.30 -0.38
C THR A 378 -26.53 2.41 -1.16
N ASP A 379 -26.46 1.78 -2.33
CA ASP A 379 -25.31 1.91 -3.23
C ASP A 379 -25.05 3.38 -3.64
N GLN A 380 -26.12 4.15 -3.86
CA GLN A 380 -26.05 5.56 -4.22
C GLN A 380 -25.46 6.38 -3.08
N GLY A 381 -25.97 6.21 -1.86
CA GLY A 381 -25.49 6.99 -0.72
C GLY A 381 -24.06 6.66 -0.31
N VAL A 382 -23.71 5.37 -0.27
CA VAL A 382 -22.32 4.94 -0.06
C VAL A 382 -21.40 5.58 -1.09
N ARG A 383 -21.75 5.54 -2.38
CA ARG A 383 -20.93 6.17 -3.42
C ARG A 383 -20.87 7.69 -3.30
N GLY A 384 -21.98 8.34 -2.95
CA GLY A 384 -22.05 9.79 -2.73
C GLY A 384 -21.11 10.25 -1.62
N ILE A 385 -21.19 9.60 -0.45
CA ILE A 385 -20.28 9.85 0.68
C ILE A 385 -18.83 9.63 0.25
N LEU A 386 -18.52 8.46 -0.32
CA LEU A 386 -17.13 8.15 -0.70
C LEU A 386 -16.58 9.11 -1.76
N HIS A 387 -17.42 9.60 -2.69
CA HIS A 387 -17.01 10.65 -3.64
C HIS A 387 -16.61 11.93 -2.92
N ILE A 388 -17.50 12.47 -2.09
CA ILE A 388 -17.30 13.75 -1.41
C ILE A 388 -16.04 13.70 -0.54
N TYR A 389 -15.91 12.68 0.29
CA TYR A 389 -14.75 12.56 1.16
C TYR A 389 -13.46 12.36 0.37
N ASN A 390 -13.46 11.50 -0.65
CA ASN A 390 -12.29 11.34 -1.49
C ASN A 390 -11.90 12.65 -2.18
N ASP A 391 -12.83 13.33 -2.84
CA ASP A 391 -12.50 14.49 -3.67
C ASP A 391 -12.00 15.67 -2.82
N LEU A 392 -12.69 15.97 -1.71
CA LEU A 392 -12.29 17.06 -0.82
C LEU A 392 -10.96 16.74 -0.12
N CYS A 393 -10.77 15.52 0.38
CA CYS A 393 -9.50 15.14 1.03
C CYS A 393 -8.35 15.01 0.01
N TYR A 394 -8.63 14.61 -1.23
CA TYR A 394 -7.63 14.60 -2.30
C TYR A 394 -7.14 16.01 -2.62
N ARG A 395 -8.07 16.98 -2.70
CA ARG A 395 -7.70 18.39 -2.89
C ARG A 395 -6.93 18.95 -1.72
N GLN A 396 -7.39 18.68 -0.50
CA GLN A 396 -6.78 19.19 0.73
C GLN A 396 -5.63 18.33 1.26
N ALA A 397 -5.12 17.34 0.51
CA ALA A 397 -4.19 16.34 1.01
C ALA A 397 -2.92 16.92 1.65
N SER A 398 -2.38 17.99 1.05
CA SER A 398 -1.22 18.74 1.58
C SER A 398 -1.57 19.44 2.88
N GLU A 399 -2.67 20.22 2.88
CA GLU A 399 -3.09 21.01 4.04
C GLU A 399 -3.47 20.16 5.24
N LEU A 400 -4.08 19.00 4.99
CA LEU A 400 -4.43 18.01 6.00
C LEU A 400 -3.22 17.25 6.54
N GLY A 401 -2.04 17.37 5.92
CA GLY A 401 -0.84 16.63 6.31
C GLY A 401 -1.01 15.12 6.15
N LEU A 402 -1.76 14.65 5.14
CA LEU A 402 -2.02 13.21 4.96
C LEU A 402 -0.72 12.41 4.77
N PHE A 403 0.31 13.04 4.19
CA PHE A 403 1.63 12.46 3.95
C PHE A 403 2.50 12.38 5.21
N ASP A 404 2.17 13.13 6.26
CA ASP A 404 2.94 13.17 7.50
C ASP A 404 2.59 12.01 8.44
N ILE A 405 1.53 11.24 8.13
CA ILE A 405 1.07 10.14 8.97
C ILE A 405 1.97 8.93 8.77
N ARG A 406 2.87 8.73 9.74
CA ARG A 406 3.86 7.64 9.71
C ARG A 406 3.31 6.38 10.38
N TRP A 407 3.75 5.25 9.87
CA TRP A 407 3.50 3.95 10.46
C TRP A 407 4.81 3.20 10.63
N GLU A 408 5.17 2.94 11.87
CA GLU A 408 6.49 2.41 12.23
C GLU A 408 6.48 0.90 12.45
N ASP A 409 5.34 0.34 12.89
CA ASP A 409 5.20 -1.08 13.21
C ASP A 409 5.30 -1.98 11.97
N GLU A 410 5.79 -3.20 12.19
CA GLU A 410 5.70 -4.31 11.25
C GLU A 410 4.22 -4.67 11.03
N LEU A 411 3.88 -5.04 9.79
CA LEU A 411 2.53 -5.44 9.43
C LEU A 411 2.56 -6.89 8.98
N LYS A 412 1.52 -7.63 9.31
CA LYS A 412 1.35 -8.97 8.76
C LYS A 412 1.08 -8.88 7.26
N GLU A 413 1.80 -9.69 6.50
CA GLU A 413 1.61 -9.74 5.05
C GLU A 413 0.29 -10.43 4.71
N ASP A 414 -0.21 -11.39 5.47
CA ASP A 414 -1.31 -12.21 4.93
C ASP A 414 -2.73 -11.64 5.07
N TYR A 415 -2.97 -10.70 5.99
CA TYR A 415 -4.28 -10.10 6.23
C TYR A 415 -4.19 -8.74 6.93
N ILE A 416 -5.28 -7.99 6.94
CA ILE A 416 -5.39 -6.73 7.69
C ILE A 416 -5.84 -7.05 9.13
N ASP A 417 -4.92 -6.94 10.10
CA ASP A 417 -5.21 -7.21 11.51
C ASP A 417 -6.05 -6.08 12.12
N THR A 418 -7.15 -6.44 12.80
CA THR A 418 -8.02 -5.49 13.53
C THR A 418 -7.23 -4.62 14.52
N LYS A 419 -6.17 -5.15 15.14
CA LYS A 419 -5.31 -4.38 16.05
C LYS A 419 -4.59 -3.25 15.33
N ASP A 420 -4.04 -3.53 14.14
CA ASP A 420 -3.36 -2.54 13.32
C ASP A 420 -4.33 -1.47 12.83
N VAL A 421 -5.54 -1.87 12.42
CA VAL A 421 -6.58 -0.90 12.02
C VAL A 421 -6.95 0.00 13.20
N ASN A 422 -7.10 -0.57 14.40
CA ASN A 422 -7.47 0.20 15.59
C ASN A 422 -6.35 1.17 16.03
N LYS A 423 -5.09 0.78 15.87
CA LYS A 423 -3.96 1.68 16.07
C LYS A 423 -3.94 2.78 15.00
N ALA A 424 -4.17 2.44 13.73
CA ALA A 424 -4.24 3.44 12.66
C ALA A 424 -5.39 4.44 12.88
N LEU A 425 -6.55 3.98 13.34
CA LEU A 425 -7.67 4.84 13.74
C LEU A 425 -7.25 5.86 14.80
N SER A 426 -6.49 5.43 15.81
CA SER A 426 -6.02 6.35 16.86
C SER A 426 -5.08 7.44 16.33
N LEU A 427 -4.28 7.14 15.30
CA LEU A 427 -3.39 8.11 14.66
C LEU A 427 -4.18 9.11 13.81
N LEU A 428 -5.17 8.63 13.06
CA LEU A 428 -6.01 9.47 12.18
C LEU A 428 -6.95 10.39 12.95
N ASN A 429 -7.37 10.00 14.15
CA ASN A 429 -8.25 10.78 15.03
C ASN A 429 -7.48 11.89 15.80
N THR A 430 -6.55 12.56 15.13
CA THR A 430 -5.75 13.66 15.70
C THR A 430 -5.61 14.83 14.73
N GLY A 431 -5.34 16.01 15.29
CA GLY A 431 -4.93 17.20 14.53
C GLY A 431 -5.92 17.68 13.47
N LYS A 432 -5.39 18.01 12.30
CA LYS A 432 -6.14 18.64 11.19
C LYS A 432 -7.16 17.71 10.55
N ILE A 433 -6.82 16.44 10.39
CA ILE A 433 -7.69 15.43 9.75
C ILE A 433 -8.97 15.26 10.55
N LYS A 434 -8.85 15.08 11.87
CA LYS A 434 -9.99 15.00 12.77
C LYS A 434 -10.93 16.18 12.60
N ASN A 435 -10.38 17.39 12.66
CA ASN A 435 -11.17 18.61 12.57
C ASN A 435 -11.88 18.72 11.23
N PHE A 436 -11.19 18.45 10.12
CA PHE A 436 -11.75 18.50 8.78
C PHE A 436 -12.87 17.48 8.57
N ILE A 437 -12.64 16.21 8.94
CA ILE A 437 -13.61 15.13 8.78
C ILE A 437 -14.87 15.37 9.63
N ASN A 438 -14.72 15.85 10.87
CA ASN A 438 -15.85 16.15 11.74
C ASN A 438 -16.68 17.33 11.22
N LYS A 439 -16.02 18.41 10.78
CA LYS A 439 -16.69 19.55 10.13
C LYS A 439 -17.43 19.12 8.86
N LEU A 440 -16.77 18.34 8.01
CA LEU A 440 -17.38 17.81 6.79
C LEU A 440 -18.58 16.91 7.13
N SER A 441 -18.48 16.05 8.14
CA SER A 441 -19.58 15.19 8.59
C SER A 441 -20.79 16.01 9.02
N LYS A 442 -20.57 17.03 9.87
CA LYS A 442 -21.61 17.94 10.36
C LYS A 442 -22.34 18.67 9.22
N GLU A 443 -21.63 19.03 8.16
CA GLU A 443 -22.24 19.68 6.99
C GLU A 443 -22.95 18.67 6.07
N VAL A 444 -22.36 17.50 5.84
CA VAL A 444 -22.91 16.46 4.96
C VAL A 444 -24.23 15.88 5.49
N ILE A 445 -24.41 15.74 6.81
CA ILE A 445 -25.67 15.23 7.39
C ILE A 445 -26.85 16.19 7.22
N LYS A 446 -26.61 17.47 6.86
CA LYS A 446 -27.68 18.43 6.55
C LYS A 446 -28.39 18.09 5.24
N PHE A 447 -27.76 17.31 4.37
CA PHE A 447 -28.42 16.76 3.18
C PHE A 447 -29.57 15.84 3.60
N ASN A 448 -30.71 15.89 2.91
CA ASN A 448 -31.80 14.96 3.18
C ASN A 448 -31.46 13.57 2.62
N TRP A 449 -31.01 12.68 3.50
CA TRP A 449 -30.66 11.30 3.16
C TRP A 449 -31.86 10.34 3.18
N SER A 450 -33.10 10.82 3.13
CA SER A 450 -34.28 9.97 3.01
C SER A 450 -34.41 9.43 1.58
N THR A 451 -34.74 8.16 1.40
CA THR A 451 -35.06 7.62 0.06
C THR A 451 -36.40 8.16 -0.44
N SER A 452 -36.65 8.06 -1.74
CA SER A 452 -37.97 8.40 -2.33
C SER A 452 -39.12 7.49 -1.85
N ALA A 453 -38.82 6.40 -1.14
CA ALA A 453 -39.80 5.47 -0.59
C ALA A 453 -40.20 5.82 0.85
N THR A 454 -39.59 6.84 1.44
CA THR A 454 -39.86 7.29 2.80
C THR A 454 -41.31 7.77 2.92
N PRO A 455 -42.09 7.26 3.89
CA PRO A 455 -43.44 7.73 4.15
C PRO A 455 -43.50 9.24 4.42
N ASN A 456 -44.63 9.86 4.08
CA ASN A 456 -44.96 11.25 4.43
C ASN A 456 -44.00 12.33 3.89
N LEU A 457 -43.19 12.03 2.87
CA LEU A 457 -42.44 13.06 2.13
C LEU A 457 -43.39 13.96 1.34
N GLN A 458 -43.07 15.25 1.25
CA GLN A 458 -43.78 16.15 0.35
C GLN A 458 -43.50 15.74 -1.11
N GLU A 459 -44.45 15.96 -2.03
CA GLU A 459 -44.31 15.52 -3.43
C GLU A 459 -43.07 16.12 -4.12
N ALA A 460 -42.73 17.38 -3.83
CA ALA A 460 -41.51 18.00 -4.36
C ALA A 460 -40.22 17.31 -3.84
N GLU A 461 -40.18 16.94 -2.55
CA GLU A 461 -39.05 16.24 -1.96
C GLU A 461 -38.93 14.82 -2.53
N LYS A 462 -40.05 14.12 -2.66
CA LYS A 462 -40.11 12.78 -3.25
C LYS A 462 -39.60 12.78 -4.69
N GLN A 463 -39.99 13.77 -5.50
CA GLN A 463 -39.48 13.95 -6.86
C GLN A 463 -37.97 14.20 -6.87
N ASN A 464 -37.46 15.05 -5.98
CA ASN A 464 -36.01 15.29 -5.87
C ASN A 464 -35.26 13.99 -5.50
N GLN A 465 -35.78 13.21 -4.54
CA GLN A 465 -35.17 11.93 -4.14
C GLN A 465 -35.21 10.86 -5.25
N MET A 466 -36.17 10.94 -6.19
CA MET A 466 -36.22 10.04 -7.34
C MET A 466 -35.08 10.29 -8.34
N LEU A 467 -34.48 11.49 -8.37
CA LEU A 467 -33.33 11.81 -9.24
C LEU A 467 -32.11 10.96 -8.92
N PHE A 468 -32.00 10.44 -7.70
CA PHE A 468 -30.87 9.61 -7.26
C PHE A 468 -31.04 8.14 -7.65
N LYS A 469 -32.16 7.75 -8.29
CA LYS A 469 -32.33 6.38 -8.77
C LYS A 469 -31.60 6.16 -10.09
N GLY A 470 -31.05 4.95 -10.24
CA GLY A 470 -30.39 4.52 -11.47
C GLY A 470 -28.96 5.06 -11.62
N SER A 471 -28.37 4.82 -12.79
CA SER A 471 -26.95 5.11 -13.04
C SER A 471 -26.61 6.60 -13.09
N GLY A 472 -27.56 7.47 -13.43
CA GLY A 472 -27.40 8.92 -13.38
C GLY A 472 -27.37 9.50 -11.96
N GLY A 473 -27.94 8.76 -10.99
CA GLY A 473 -28.10 9.19 -9.61
C GLY A 473 -26.77 9.48 -8.91
N TYR A 474 -25.71 8.72 -9.20
CA TYR A 474 -24.40 8.92 -8.58
C TYR A 474 -23.82 10.31 -8.90
N LYS A 475 -23.94 10.76 -10.16
CA LYS A 475 -23.42 12.05 -10.61
C LYS A 475 -24.24 13.18 -9.99
N GLU A 476 -25.56 13.04 -10.00
CA GLU A 476 -26.46 14.06 -9.48
C GLU A 476 -26.35 14.20 -7.96
N LEU A 477 -26.27 13.09 -7.22
CA LEU A 477 -26.06 13.10 -5.77
C LEU A 477 -24.75 13.80 -5.41
N ARG A 478 -23.64 13.45 -6.09
CA ARG A 478 -22.34 14.11 -5.89
C ARG A 478 -22.43 15.62 -6.18
N ARG A 479 -23.13 16.02 -7.24
CA ARG A 479 -23.35 17.43 -7.59
C ARG A 479 -24.12 18.18 -6.50
N GLN A 480 -25.26 17.64 -6.06
CA GLN A 480 -26.08 18.28 -5.02
C GLN A 480 -25.36 18.36 -3.67
N LEU A 481 -24.58 17.34 -3.31
CA LEU A 481 -23.74 17.37 -2.11
C LEU A 481 -22.67 18.47 -2.21
N LEU A 482 -22.02 18.64 -3.36
CA LEU A 482 -21.07 19.75 -3.54
C LEU A 482 -21.78 21.11 -3.43
N VAL A 483 -22.96 21.29 -4.03
CA VAL A 483 -23.75 22.52 -3.89
C VAL A 483 -24.11 22.82 -2.44
N LEU A 484 -24.50 21.79 -1.67
CA LEU A 484 -24.73 21.95 -0.23
C LEU A 484 -23.46 22.44 0.47
N LEU A 485 -22.32 21.81 0.20
CA LEU A 485 -21.05 22.09 0.88
C LEU A 485 -20.45 23.45 0.48
N GLN A 486 -20.68 23.96 -0.74
CA GLN A 486 -20.30 25.32 -1.13
C GLN A 486 -20.96 26.37 -0.24
N ASN A 487 -22.15 26.09 0.28
CA ASN A 487 -22.91 26.97 1.17
C ASN A 487 -22.64 26.69 2.67
N SER A 488 -21.65 25.85 2.98
CA SER A 488 -21.22 25.56 4.36
C SER A 488 -20.75 26.83 5.08
N SER A 489 -21.08 26.94 6.37
CA SER A 489 -20.52 27.98 7.25
C SER A 489 -19.05 27.73 7.61
N GLU A 490 -18.58 26.49 7.47
CA GLU A 490 -17.17 26.14 7.63
C GLU A 490 -16.40 26.52 6.37
N SER A 491 -15.59 27.58 6.44
CA SER A 491 -14.86 28.16 5.29
C SER A 491 -13.97 27.15 4.58
N GLU A 492 -13.27 26.30 5.34
CA GLU A 492 -12.40 25.25 4.82
C GLU A 492 -13.18 24.24 3.95
N ILE A 493 -14.41 23.90 4.35
CA ILE A 493 -15.29 22.98 3.60
C ILE A 493 -15.86 23.67 2.36
N SER A 494 -16.33 24.91 2.52
CA SER A 494 -16.91 25.71 1.42
C SER A 494 -15.89 25.98 0.30
N THR A 495 -14.65 26.33 0.66
CA THR A 495 -13.55 26.50 -0.31
C THR A 495 -13.22 25.19 -1.02
N ALA A 496 -12.99 24.10 -0.29
CA ALA A 496 -12.65 22.81 -0.89
C ALA A 496 -13.76 22.29 -1.83
N ALA A 497 -15.03 22.43 -1.43
CA ALA A 497 -16.18 22.05 -2.26
C ALA A 497 -16.27 22.91 -3.54
N THR A 498 -16.00 24.21 -3.44
CA THR A 498 -16.00 25.13 -4.59
C THR A 498 -14.92 24.75 -5.61
N GLU A 499 -13.71 24.46 -5.16
CA GLU A 499 -12.64 23.99 -6.04
C GLU A 499 -13.02 22.69 -6.76
N VAL A 500 -13.52 21.70 -6.01
CA VAL A 500 -13.93 20.41 -6.59
C VAL A 500 -15.06 20.60 -7.60
N PHE A 501 -16.05 21.45 -7.28
CA PHE A 501 -17.17 21.76 -8.18
C PHE A 501 -16.68 22.34 -9.52
N GLN A 502 -15.75 23.30 -9.46
CA GLN A 502 -15.14 23.90 -10.65
C GLN A 502 -14.34 22.88 -11.48
N ILE A 503 -13.50 22.06 -10.83
CA ILE A 503 -12.72 21.03 -11.50
C ILE A 503 -13.62 20.02 -12.23
N LEU A 504 -14.74 19.64 -11.60
CA LEU A 504 -15.68 18.70 -12.18
C LEU A 504 -16.55 19.31 -13.28
N GLN A 505 -16.57 20.64 -13.42
CA GLN A 505 -17.41 21.39 -14.37
C GLN A 505 -18.89 21.04 -14.19
N TYR A 506 -19.34 21.16 -12.95
CA TYR A 506 -20.72 20.90 -12.54
C TYR A 506 -21.61 22.13 -12.60
#